data_AF-A0AAV6YYN5-F1
#
_entry.id   AF-A0AAV6YYN5-F1
#
_cell.length_a   1.000
_cell.length_b   1.000
_cell.length_c   1.000
_cell.angle_alpha   90.00
_cell.angle_beta   90.00
_cell.angle_gamma   90.00
#
_symmetry.space_group_name_H-M   'P 1'
#
loop_
_entity.id
_entity.type
_entity.pdbx_description
1 polymer ?
#
loop_
_entity_poly.entity_id
_entity_poly.type
_entity_poly.pdbx_seq_one_letter_code
_entity_poly.pdbx_strand_id
1 'polypeptide(L)'
;MGLELKLNYLGPPFNDPDFNPPRAVGPETIPSASVDLHMWRNLNDSLRLAENHRAYSVLLCYLRSIDSEVARTELRRSLGRFCTSLQGLVVSIAGVMSSLGYNPPPELVTSSSPSGLGFGKGNDFLRKMEDFWLLKELQIWLWRSAKDFNRLKRKVPAVVSFRMESRGF
;
A
#
# COMPACT_ATOMS: atom_id res chain seq x y z
N MET A 1 -10.74 7.86 -11.38
CA MET A 1 -10.03 8.15 -12.64
C MET A 1 -8.58 7.62 -12.71
N GLY A 2 -7.76 7.63 -11.64
CA GLY A 2 -6.34 7.23 -11.74
C GLY A 2 -5.99 5.73 -11.79
N LEU A 3 -6.85 4.85 -11.24
CA LEU A 3 -6.59 3.39 -11.18
C LEU A 3 -7.21 2.61 -12.35
N GLU A 4 -8.32 3.08 -12.92
CA GLU A 4 -8.94 2.49 -14.14
C GLU A 4 -8.00 2.55 -15.34
N LEU A 5 -7.28 3.67 -15.52
CA LEU A 5 -6.24 3.82 -16.54
C LEU A 5 -5.08 2.81 -16.38
N LYS A 6 -4.91 2.27 -15.17
CA LYS A 6 -3.82 1.35 -14.79
C LYS A 6 -4.17 -0.11 -15.07
N LEU A 7 -5.42 -0.54 -14.84
CA LEU A 7 -5.88 -1.86 -15.28
C LEU A 7 -5.97 -1.96 -16.81
N ASN A 8 -6.36 -0.88 -17.48
CA ASN A 8 -6.38 -0.81 -18.95
C ASN A 8 -4.99 -0.99 -19.59
N TYR A 9 -3.89 -0.78 -18.86
CA TYR A 9 -2.54 -1.04 -19.37
C TYR A 9 -2.22 -2.54 -19.51
N LEU A 10 -2.80 -3.38 -18.66
CA LEU A 10 -2.52 -4.82 -18.69
C LEU A 10 -3.13 -5.49 -19.94
N GLY A 11 -4.22 -4.92 -20.46
CA GLY A 11 -4.98 -5.41 -21.61
C GLY A 11 -5.79 -6.67 -21.28
N PRO A 12 -6.51 -7.25 -22.26
CA PRO A 12 -7.25 -8.50 -22.04
C PRO A 12 -6.32 -9.65 -21.61
N PRO A 13 -6.76 -10.54 -20.70
CA PRO A 13 -8.06 -10.54 -19.99
C PRO A 13 -8.10 -9.65 -18.74
N PHE A 14 -7.01 -8.98 -18.36
CA PHE A 14 -6.87 -8.24 -17.10
C PHE A 14 -7.72 -6.96 -16.99
N ASN A 15 -8.23 -6.45 -18.11
CA ASN A 15 -9.14 -5.31 -18.14
C ASN A 15 -10.63 -5.71 -18.15
N ASP A 16 -10.95 -7.01 -18.14
CA ASP A 16 -12.30 -7.54 -18.00
C ASP A 16 -12.75 -7.50 -16.52
N PRO A 17 -13.91 -6.91 -16.18
CA PRO A 17 -14.41 -6.84 -14.81
C PRO A 17 -14.67 -8.21 -14.17
N ASP A 18 -15.01 -9.22 -14.98
CA ASP A 18 -15.33 -10.58 -14.50
C ASP A 18 -14.08 -11.47 -14.39
N PHE A 19 -12.92 -10.97 -14.83
CA PHE A 19 -11.67 -11.69 -14.73
C PHE A 19 -11.19 -11.79 -13.28
N ASN A 20 -11.13 -13.03 -12.79
CA ASN A 20 -10.67 -13.37 -11.45
C ASN A 20 -9.62 -14.50 -11.52
N PRO A 21 -8.36 -14.19 -11.85
CA PRO A 21 -7.30 -15.19 -11.91
C PRO A 21 -7.01 -15.74 -10.51
N PRO A 22 -6.47 -16.96 -10.38
CA PRO A 22 -6.01 -17.45 -9.08
C PRO A 22 -4.90 -16.55 -8.52
N ARG A 23 -4.89 -16.35 -7.20
CA ARG A 23 -3.78 -15.68 -6.52
C ARG A 23 -2.63 -16.67 -6.34
N ALA A 24 -1.43 -16.31 -6.81
CA ALA A 24 -0.22 -17.02 -6.46
C ALA A 24 0.05 -16.87 -4.94
N VAL A 25 0.20 -18.00 -4.24
CA VAL A 25 0.54 -18.03 -2.81
C VAL A 25 2.02 -18.39 -2.71
N GLY A 26 2.86 -17.42 -2.38
CA GLY A 26 4.32 -17.56 -2.27
C GLY A 26 4.87 -17.02 -0.95
N PRO A 27 6.15 -17.27 -0.63
CA PRO A 27 6.77 -16.84 0.63
C PRO A 27 6.98 -15.32 0.74
N GLU A 28 7.16 -14.62 -0.39
CA GLU A 28 7.04 -13.17 -0.47
C GLU A 28 5.77 -12.87 -1.25
N THR A 29 4.70 -12.42 -0.60
CA THR A 29 3.44 -12.08 -1.27
C THR A 29 3.15 -10.60 -1.10
N ILE A 30 2.53 -10.00 -2.12
CA ILE A 30 1.90 -8.68 -2.04
C ILE A 30 1.08 -8.61 -0.74
N PRO A 31 1.27 -7.58 0.11
CA PRO A 31 0.59 -7.49 1.39
C PRO A 31 -0.91 -7.51 1.16
N SER A 32 -1.59 -8.52 1.70
CA SER A 32 -3.02 -8.62 1.52
C SER A 32 -3.78 -7.83 2.56
N ALA A 33 -4.67 -6.96 2.09
CA ALA A 33 -5.67 -6.32 2.94
C ALA A 33 -6.82 -7.28 3.32
N SER A 34 -6.81 -8.54 2.85
CA SER A 34 -7.89 -9.53 3.04
C SER A 34 -8.02 -10.10 4.44
N VAL A 35 -7.28 -9.58 5.43
CA VAL A 35 -7.58 -9.84 6.83
C VAL A 35 -9.04 -9.49 7.08
N ASP A 36 -9.77 -10.39 7.75
CA ASP A 36 -11.19 -10.19 8.07
C ASP A 36 -11.44 -8.81 8.66
N LEU A 37 -12.50 -8.14 8.19
CA LEU A 37 -12.80 -6.76 8.57
C LEU A 37 -13.05 -6.62 10.07
N HIS A 38 -13.66 -7.61 10.71
CA HIS A 38 -13.91 -7.59 12.15
C HIS A 38 -12.60 -7.73 12.93
N MET A 39 -11.75 -8.68 12.54
CA MET A 39 -10.41 -8.84 13.10
C MET A 39 -9.58 -7.57 12.96
N TRP A 40 -9.60 -6.94 11.78
CA TRP A 40 -8.91 -5.67 11.54
C TRP A 40 -9.42 -4.52 12.42
N ARG A 41 -10.74 -4.41 12.60
CA ARG A 41 -11.35 -3.36 13.42
C ARG A 41 -10.98 -3.49 14.90
N ASN A 42 -10.74 -4.71 15.36
CA ASN A 42 -10.37 -5.02 16.74
C ASN A 42 -8.90 -4.71 17.06
N LEU A 43 -8.05 -4.49 16.05
CA LEU A 43 -6.70 -4.00 16.27
C LEU A 43 -6.71 -2.64 17.01
N ASN A 44 -5.66 -2.34 17.75
CA ASN A 44 -5.48 -0.99 18.30
C ASN A 44 -4.94 -0.02 17.23
N ASP A 45 -4.87 1.28 17.56
CA ASP A 45 -4.44 2.30 16.58
C ASP A 45 -2.97 2.13 16.18
N SER A 46 -2.11 1.69 17.10
CA SER A 46 -0.70 1.40 16.84
C SER A 46 -0.50 0.29 15.81
N LEU A 47 -1.18 -0.85 15.99
CA LEU A 47 -1.12 -1.99 15.07
C LEU A 47 -1.67 -1.66 13.69
N ARG A 48 -2.77 -0.91 13.62
CA ARG A 48 -3.30 -0.44 12.33
C ARG A 48 -2.30 0.46 11.61
N LEU A 49 -1.69 1.42 12.33
CA LEU A 49 -0.69 2.31 11.72
C LEU A 49 0.54 1.53 11.24
N ALA A 50 1.03 0.58 12.04
CA ALA A 50 2.16 -0.28 11.70
C ALA A 50 1.89 -1.11 10.43
N GLU A 51 0.72 -1.75 10.34
CA GLU A 51 0.35 -2.54 9.17
C GLU A 51 0.10 -1.68 7.92
N ASN A 52 -0.51 -0.50 8.06
CA ASN A 52 -0.63 0.44 6.94
C ASN A 52 0.76 0.91 6.46
N HIS A 53 1.66 1.25 7.38
CA HIS A 53 3.04 1.63 7.04
C HIS A 53 3.74 0.49 6.28
N ARG A 54 3.72 -0.72 6.83
CA ARG A 54 4.33 -1.91 6.20
C ARG A 54 3.78 -2.17 4.81
N ALA A 55 2.45 -2.17 4.67
CA ALA A 55 1.79 -2.46 3.40
C ALA A 55 2.15 -1.42 2.33
N TYR A 56 2.05 -0.13 2.66
CA TYR A 56 2.36 0.93 1.70
C TYR A 56 3.84 0.98 1.30
N SER A 57 4.77 0.67 2.21
CA SER A 57 6.19 0.56 1.87
C SER A 57 6.46 -0.55 0.86
N VAL A 58 5.86 -1.73 1.06
CA VAL A 58 6.02 -2.86 0.13
C VAL A 58 5.36 -2.54 -1.22
N LEU A 59 4.12 -2.04 -1.22
CA LEU A 59 3.40 -1.68 -2.43
C LEU A 59 4.14 -0.60 -3.24
N LEU A 60 4.74 0.39 -2.56
CA LEU A 60 5.56 1.42 -3.20
C LEU A 60 6.81 0.83 -3.86
N CYS A 61 7.47 -0.14 -3.21
CA CYS A 61 8.64 -0.82 -3.77
C CYS A 61 8.29 -1.51 -5.09
N TYR A 62 7.18 -2.27 -5.12
CA TYR A 62 6.68 -2.92 -6.34
C TYR A 62 6.22 -1.94 -7.42
N LEU A 63 5.53 -0.86 -7.07
CA LEU A 63 5.10 0.13 -8.06
C LEU A 63 6.27 0.81 -8.78
N ARG A 64 7.40 1.00 -8.08
CA ARG A 64 8.62 1.57 -8.67
C ARG A 64 9.28 0.61 -9.66
N SER A 65 9.21 -0.70 -9.45
CA SER A 65 9.73 -1.67 -10.43
C SER A 65 8.86 -1.76 -11.69
N ILE A 66 7.57 -1.46 -11.60
CA ILE A 66 6.71 -1.30 -12.79
C ILE A 66 7.10 -0.04 -13.58
N ASP A 67 7.44 1.06 -12.90
CA ASP A 67 7.75 2.34 -13.55
C ASP A 67 8.98 2.27 -14.47
N SER A 68 9.98 1.45 -14.13
CA SER A 68 11.15 1.22 -14.97
C SER A 68 10.83 0.47 -16.28
N GLU A 69 9.76 -0.32 -16.31
CA GLU A 69 9.42 -1.23 -17.42
C GLU A 69 8.33 -0.66 -18.35
N VAL A 70 7.54 0.31 -17.88
CA VAL A 70 6.47 0.91 -18.68
C VAL A 70 7.05 1.77 -19.80
N ALA A 71 6.87 1.38 -21.06
CA ALA A 71 7.31 2.16 -22.23
C ALA A 71 6.47 3.43 -22.51
N ARG A 72 5.17 3.43 -22.15
CA ARG A 72 4.24 4.53 -22.45
C ARG A 72 4.48 5.73 -21.53
N THR A 73 4.87 6.86 -22.11
CA THR A 73 5.29 8.09 -21.41
C THR A 73 4.23 8.67 -20.46
N GLU A 74 2.95 8.66 -20.86
CA GLU A 74 1.87 9.19 -20.02
C GLU A 74 1.57 8.32 -18.80
N LEU A 75 1.57 7.01 -18.99
CA LEU A 75 1.38 6.04 -17.90
C LEU A 75 2.55 6.13 -16.92
N ARG A 76 3.78 6.22 -17.42
CA ARG A 76 4.98 6.44 -16.60
C ARG A 76 4.87 7.72 -15.78
N ARG A 77 4.51 8.86 -16.39
CA ARG A 77 4.27 10.12 -15.65
C ARG A 77 3.19 9.98 -14.58
N SER A 78 2.09 9.29 -14.87
CA SER A 78 1.02 9.07 -13.88
C SER A 78 1.46 8.16 -12.73
N LEU A 79 2.22 7.12 -13.05
CA LEU A 79 2.76 6.17 -12.08
C LEU A 79 3.80 6.84 -11.18
N GLY A 80 4.75 7.59 -11.75
CA GLY A 80 5.73 8.37 -11.01
C GLY A 80 5.09 9.33 -10.01
N ARG A 81 4.11 10.15 -10.45
CA ARG A 81 3.36 11.04 -9.54
C ARG A 81 2.69 10.27 -8.41
N PHE A 82 2.08 9.13 -8.73
CA PHE A 82 1.43 8.29 -7.75
C PHE A 82 2.43 7.70 -6.74
N CYS A 83 3.60 7.24 -7.19
CA CYS A 83 4.67 6.78 -6.32
C CYS A 83 5.16 7.88 -5.37
N THR A 84 5.31 9.12 -5.85
CA THR A 84 5.65 10.27 -5.00
C THR A 84 4.57 10.52 -3.93
N SER A 85 3.29 10.51 -4.31
CA SER A 85 2.20 10.66 -3.34
C SER A 85 2.17 9.54 -2.30
N LEU A 86 2.41 8.30 -2.73
CA LEU A 86 2.45 7.13 -1.85
C LEU A 86 3.64 7.16 -0.89
N GLN A 87 4.82 7.60 -1.36
CA GLN A 87 5.98 7.84 -0.51
C GLN A 87 5.68 8.90 0.57
N GLY A 88 5.04 10.01 0.19
CA GLY A 88 4.61 11.02 1.15
C GLY A 88 3.66 10.46 2.21
N LEU A 89 2.76 9.56 1.82
CA LEU A 89 1.87 8.86 2.75
C LEU A 89 2.65 7.97 3.73
N VAL A 90 3.60 7.15 3.25
CA VAL A 90 4.44 6.29 4.10
C VAL A 90 5.17 7.14 5.16
N VAL A 91 5.83 8.21 4.74
CA VAL A 91 6.53 9.14 5.65
C VAL A 91 5.56 9.79 6.65
N SER A 92 4.37 10.18 6.20
CA SER A 92 3.35 10.78 7.07
C SER A 92 2.86 9.80 8.15
N ILE A 93 2.63 8.53 7.79
CA ILE A 93 2.22 7.51 8.75
C ILE A 93 3.33 7.30 9.79
N ALA A 94 4.59 7.19 9.36
CA ALA A 94 5.73 7.07 10.28
C ALA A 94 5.83 8.27 11.23
N GLY A 95 5.64 9.50 10.72
CA GLY A 95 5.60 10.71 11.54
C GLY A 95 4.48 10.70 12.58
N VAL A 96 3.27 10.26 12.19
CA VAL A 96 2.14 10.10 13.13
C VAL A 96 2.47 9.05 14.19
N MET A 97 3.03 7.89 13.80
CA MET A 97 3.46 6.86 14.75
C MET A 97 4.44 7.42 15.78
N SER A 98 5.51 8.09 15.34
CA SER A 98 6.49 8.71 16.23
C SER A 98 5.86 9.75 17.16
N SER A 99 4.94 10.58 16.65
CA SER A 99 4.25 11.61 17.46
C SER A 99 3.37 11.02 18.58
N LEU A 100 2.81 9.83 18.34
CA LEU A 100 1.99 9.07 19.30
C LEU A 100 2.83 8.16 20.21
N GLY A 101 4.17 8.16 20.05
CA GLY A 101 5.08 7.31 20.82
C GLY A 101 5.14 5.86 20.33
N TYR A 102 4.70 5.57 19.11
CA TYR A 102 4.83 4.27 18.48
C TYR A 102 6.11 4.19 17.66
N ASN A 103 6.77 3.04 17.68
CA ASN A 103 7.92 2.78 16.82
C ASN A 103 7.42 2.30 15.45
N PRO A 104 7.72 3.00 14.35
CA PRO A 104 7.42 2.49 13.02
C PRO A 104 8.18 1.17 12.79
N PRO A 105 7.58 0.19 12.09
CA PRO A 105 8.30 -1.00 11.67
C PRO A 105 9.57 -0.60 10.91
N PRO A 106 10.67 -1.37 11.04
CA PRO A 106 11.88 -1.14 10.26
C PRO A 106 11.52 -0.97 8.78
N GLU A 107 12.05 0.07 8.16
CA GLU A 107 11.88 0.25 6.73
C GLU A 107 12.51 -0.98 6.06
N LEU A 108 11.73 -1.68 5.23
CA LEU A 108 12.24 -2.81 4.46
C LEU A 108 13.21 -2.24 3.43
N VAL A 109 14.48 -2.11 3.83
CA VAL A 109 15.61 -1.95 2.91
C VAL A 109 15.76 -3.25 2.16
N THR A 110 14.91 -3.47 1.17
CA THR A 110 15.08 -4.56 0.21
C THR A 110 16.31 -4.23 -0.63
N SER A 111 17.50 -4.58 -0.12
CA SER A 111 18.79 -4.49 -0.83
C SER A 111 18.83 -5.47 -2.02
N SER A 112 17.92 -6.44 -2.06
CA SER A 112 17.47 -7.04 -3.30
C SER A 112 16.38 -6.15 -3.89
N SER A 113 16.67 -5.53 -5.04
CA SER A 113 15.61 -5.06 -5.94
C SER A 113 14.50 -6.12 -5.97
N PRO A 114 13.22 -5.81 -5.76
CA PRO A 114 12.15 -6.78 -5.95
C PRO A 114 12.09 -7.05 -7.46
N SER A 115 13.03 -7.87 -7.94
CA SER A 115 12.91 -8.57 -9.19
C SER A 115 11.65 -9.40 -9.00
N GLY A 116 10.52 -8.87 -9.49
CA GLY A 116 9.18 -9.09 -8.96
C GLY A 116 8.95 -10.52 -8.51
N LEU A 117 8.72 -10.73 -7.20
CA LEU A 117 8.25 -11.95 -6.53
C LEU A 117 8.91 -13.29 -6.94
N GLY A 118 9.89 -13.33 -7.83
CA GLY A 118 10.38 -14.51 -8.54
C GLY A 118 9.36 -15.24 -9.44
N PHE A 119 8.04 -15.00 -9.33
CA PHE A 119 7.00 -15.85 -9.94
C PHE A 119 6.78 -15.61 -11.44
N GLY A 120 7.30 -14.52 -12.02
CA GLY A 120 7.10 -14.15 -13.43
C GLY A 120 8.36 -14.04 -14.31
N LYS A 121 9.54 -14.46 -13.83
CA LYS A 121 10.80 -14.26 -14.57
C LYS A 121 10.78 -15.07 -15.88
N GLY A 122 10.64 -14.38 -17.01
CA GLY A 122 10.56 -14.98 -18.35
C GLY A 122 9.14 -15.25 -18.87
N ASN A 123 8.08 -14.87 -18.14
CA ASN A 123 6.70 -15.01 -18.60
C ASN A 123 5.89 -13.71 -18.41
N ASP A 124 5.57 -13.07 -19.52
CA ASP A 124 4.82 -11.80 -19.55
C ASP A 124 3.41 -11.91 -18.94
N PHE A 125 2.75 -13.06 -19.07
CA PHE A 125 1.42 -13.28 -18.49
C PHE A 125 1.50 -13.32 -16.96
N LEU A 126 2.46 -14.07 -16.40
CA LEU A 126 2.64 -14.17 -14.95
C LEU A 126 3.05 -12.83 -14.34
N ARG A 127 3.90 -12.07 -15.03
CA ARG A 127 4.24 -10.69 -14.62
C ARG A 127 3.01 -9.78 -14.60
N LYS A 128 2.19 -9.80 -15.66
CA LYS A 128 0.93 -9.03 -15.69
C LYS A 128 -0.07 -9.48 -14.62
N MET A 129 -0.08 -10.76 -14.26
CA MET A 129 -0.91 -11.30 -13.17
C MET A 129 -0.44 -10.80 -11.80
N GLU A 130 0.86 -10.66 -11.56
CA GLU A 130 1.40 -10.00 -10.37
C GLU A 130 0.99 -8.53 -10.31
N ASP A 131 1.17 -7.79 -11.42
CA ASP A 131 0.78 -6.38 -11.53
C ASP A 131 -0.73 -6.20 -11.28
N PHE A 132 -1.56 -7.09 -11.82
CA PHE A 132 -3.00 -7.11 -11.60
C PHE A 132 -3.34 -7.19 -10.10
N TRP A 133 -2.75 -8.17 -9.40
CA TRP A 133 -2.99 -8.37 -7.98
C TRP A 133 -2.43 -7.23 -7.13
N LEU A 134 -1.30 -6.67 -7.52
CA LEU A 134 -0.70 -5.50 -6.86
C LEU A 134 -1.65 -4.30 -6.92
N LEU A 135 -2.18 -4.00 -8.10
CA LEU A 135 -3.09 -2.88 -8.30
C LEU A 135 -4.42 -3.09 -7.55
N LYS A 136 -4.94 -4.32 -7.53
CA LYS A 136 -6.14 -4.67 -6.74
C LYS A 136 -5.90 -4.48 -5.25
N GLU A 137 -4.81 -5.00 -4.69
CA GLU A 137 -4.49 -4.85 -3.27
C GLU A 137 -4.27 -3.40 -2.88
N LEU A 138 -3.55 -2.64 -3.70
CA LEU A 138 -3.38 -1.21 -3.50
C LEU A 138 -4.73 -0.48 -3.40
N GLN A 139 -5.69 -0.80 -4.27
CA GLN A 139 -7.02 -0.21 -4.21
C GLN A 139 -7.74 -0.54 -2.89
N ILE A 140 -7.65 -1.79 -2.43
CA ILE A 140 -8.28 -2.24 -1.18
C ILE A 140 -7.63 -1.53 0.03
N TRP A 141 -6.29 -1.45 0.06
CA TRP A 141 -5.55 -0.76 1.11
C TRP A 141 -5.94 0.72 1.19
N LEU A 142 -6.01 1.42 0.06
CA LEU A 142 -6.42 2.84 0.01
C LEU A 142 -7.82 3.06 0.60
N TRP A 143 -8.78 2.22 0.25
CA TRP A 143 -10.14 2.33 0.77
C TRP A 143 -10.21 2.05 2.28
N ARG A 144 -9.51 1.00 2.73
CA ARG A 144 -9.48 0.58 4.13
C ARG A 144 -8.76 1.60 5.01
N SER A 145 -7.60 2.10 4.60
CA SER A 145 -6.80 3.05 5.39
C SER A 145 -7.48 4.41 5.50
N ALA A 146 -8.20 4.86 4.48
CA ALA A 146 -8.97 6.12 4.54
C ALA A 146 -9.96 6.11 5.71
N LYS A 147 -10.63 4.98 5.94
CA LYS A 147 -11.54 4.78 7.08
C LYS A 147 -10.80 4.81 8.42
N ASP A 148 -9.63 4.18 8.48
CA ASP A 148 -8.79 4.16 9.68
C ASP A 148 -8.26 5.55 10.05
N PHE A 149 -7.76 6.32 9.08
CA PHE A 149 -7.29 7.68 9.32
C PHE A 149 -8.42 8.63 9.73
N ASN A 150 -9.62 8.48 9.17
CA ASN A 150 -10.80 9.22 9.62
C ASN A 150 -11.21 8.86 11.05
N ARG A 151 -10.99 7.62 11.49
CA ARG A 151 -11.17 7.21 12.89
C ARG A 151 -10.11 7.82 13.79
N LEU A 152 -8.84 7.79 13.38
CA LEU A 152 -7.73 8.34 14.14
C LEU A 152 -7.89 9.86 14.32
N LYS A 153 -8.18 10.59 13.24
CA LYS A 153 -8.39 12.04 13.25
C LYS A 153 -9.45 12.49 14.26
N ARG A 154 -10.49 11.69 14.50
CA ARG A 154 -11.51 12.00 15.53
C ARG A 154 -11.00 11.88 16.96
N LYS A 155 -9.94 11.10 17.20
CA LYS A 155 -9.34 10.88 18.53
C LYS A 155 -8.16 11.80 18.82
N VAL A 156 -7.43 12.24 17.80
CA VAL A 156 -6.24 13.11 17.99
C VAL A 156 -6.55 14.43 18.72
N PRO A 157 -7.68 15.14 18.46
CA PRO A 157 -8.04 16.32 19.25
C PRO A 157 -8.11 16.02 20.75
N ALA A 158 -8.67 14.88 21.14
CA ALA A 158 -8.78 14.48 22.54
C ALA A 158 -7.42 14.13 23.18
N VAL A 159 -6.50 13.51 22.43
CA VAL A 159 -5.15 13.15 22.90
C VAL A 159 -4.24 14.38 23.03
N VAL A 160 -4.30 15.32 22.08
CA VAL A 160 -3.51 16.56 22.14
C VAL A 160 -3.98 17.45 23.29
N SER A 161 -5.29 17.57 23.51
CA SER A 161 -5.84 18.24 24.70
C SER A 161 -5.35 17.59 26.00
N PHE A 162 -5.40 16.26 26.11
CA PHE A 162 -4.90 15.56 27.31
C PHE A 162 -3.40 15.72 27.54
N ARG A 163 -2.59 15.77 26.46
CA ARG A 163 -1.13 15.94 26.55
C ARG A 163 -0.72 17.36 26.91
N MET A 164 -1.54 18.37 26.61
CA MET A 164 -1.33 19.73 27.09
C MET A 164 -1.71 19.86 28.57
N GLU A 165 -2.81 19.25 29.01
CA GLU A 165 -3.22 19.28 30.42
C GLU A 165 -2.21 18.56 31.34
N SER A 166 -1.67 17.41 30.90
CA SER A 166 -0.75 16.59 31.71
C SER A 166 0.70 17.09 31.78
N ARG A 167 1.04 18.14 31.02
CA ARG A 167 2.36 18.82 31.10
C ARG A 167 2.33 20.14 31.86
N GLY A 168 1.18 20.52 32.41
CA GLY A 168 1.04 21.69 33.26
C GLY A 168 0.87 21.30 34.72
N PHE A 169 1.94 20.83 35.37
CA PHE A 169 2.17 20.93 36.83
C PHE A 169 3.67 20.79 37.11
#